data_AF-A0A416ZE33-F1
#
_entry.id   AF-A0A416ZE33-F1
#
_cell.length_a   1.000
_cell.length_b   1.000
_cell.length_c   1.000
_cell.angle_alpha   90.00
_cell.angle_beta   90.00
_cell.angle_gamma   90.00
#
_symmetry.space_group_name_H-M   'P 1'
#
loop_
_entity.id
_entity.type
_entity.pdbx_description
1 polymer ?
#
loop_
_entity_poly.entity_id
_entity_poly.type
_entity_poly.pdbx_seq_one_letter_code
_entity_poly.pdbx_strand_id
1 'polypeptide(L)'
;MADTKLFNIKGTVKEYQSGTVTLEKELQTVIENNMNIFFGVTFLASEYRTTDGGRMDSIGIDENHCPVIFEYKRSVKENVINQGLLYLNWLLDHKDSFKVLVIEKLGLKAANNIDWSMPRVVCVAGDFTKYDESAIKQMNRNISLIRYKKFGEDLLMFEQVNENVVSAIPDNEPVSKTKATDKTFDEQIRNADENIRVLYENLSNYILSLGDDISESHLKLYAAFKKIRNVVTVVAQKKKLILNLPLDVSTVSFEEGFSRDVTNIGHWGCGAVELYLQSGADFEKAKPLIDRAFDEN
;
A
#
# COMPACT_ATOMS: atom_id res chain seq x y z
N MET A 1 -9.63 -4.04 -23.69
CA MET A 1 -8.77 -2.87 -23.40
C MET A 1 -7.53 -2.99 -24.27
N ALA A 2 -6.90 -1.85 -24.61
CA ALA A 2 -5.88 -1.80 -25.65
C ALA A 2 -4.65 -2.66 -25.32
N ASP A 3 -4.09 -3.33 -26.31
CA ASP A 3 -2.77 -3.92 -26.21
C ASP A 3 -1.74 -2.81 -25.99
N THR A 4 -1.31 -2.64 -24.74
CA THR A 4 -0.19 -1.75 -24.37
C THR A 4 1.03 -2.10 -25.23
N LYS A 5 1.47 -1.14 -26.05
CA LYS A 5 2.65 -1.28 -26.91
C LYS A 5 3.81 -0.46 -26.35
N LEU A 6 5.00 -1.06 -26.35
CA LEU A 6 6.22 -0.40 -25.89
C LEU A 6 7.17 -0.23 -27.08
N PHE A 7 7.67 0.99 -27.29
CA PHE A 7 8.59 1.30 -28.39
C PHE A 7 9.90 1.86 -27.85
N ASN A 8 11.02 1.37 -28.37
CA ASN A 8 12.30 2.06 -28.26
C ASN A 8 12.34 3.18 -29.32
N ILE A 9 12.46 4.43 -28.88
CA ILE A 9 12.55 5.60 -29.77
C ILE A 9 13.99 6.10 -30.00
N LYS A 10 14.99 5.44 -29.40
CA LYS A 10 16.40 5.80 -29.59
C LYS A 10 16.91 5.22 -30.90
N GLY A 11 17.11 6.08 -31.90
CA GLY A 11 17.54 5.68 -33.24
C GLY A 11 16.36 5.21 -34.08
N THR A 12 16.46 4.03 -34.69
CA THR A 12 15.33 3.44 -35.44
C THR A 12 14.26 2.94 -34.49
N VAL A 13 13.05 3.45 -34.64
CA VAL A 13 11.90 3.05 -33.81
C VAL A 13 11.66 1.55 -33.91
N LYS A 14 11.65 0.86 -32.76
CA LYS A 14 11.42 -0.58 -32.67
C LYS A 14 10.39 -0.89 -31.59
N GLU A 15 9.37 -1.65 -31.95
CA GLU A 15 8.40 -2.20 -30.99
C GLU A 15 9.04 -3.37 -30.22
N TYR A 16 8.93 -3.36 -28.89
CA TYR A 16 9.18 -4.53 -28.07
C TYR A 16 7.95 -5.43 -28.11
N GLN A 17 8.12 -6.68 -28.51
CA GLN A 17 7.05 -7.66 -28.48
C GLN A 17 6.65 -7.93 -27.03
N SER A 18 5.36 -7.78 -26.73
CA SER A 18 4.79 -8.12 -25.42
C SER A 18 4.62 -9.63 -25.31
N GLY A 19 4.93 -10.18 -24.14
CA GLY A 19 4.68 -11.57 -23.78
C GLY A 19 4.42 -11.75 -22.29
N THR A 20 4.14 -12.98 -21.90
CA THR A 20 4.11 -13.42 -20.50
C THR A 20 5.39 -14.16 -20.16
N VAL A 21 5.68 -14.31 -18.87
CA VAL A 21 6.81 -15.15 -18.44
C VAL A 21 6.58 -16.60 -18.85
N THR A 22 7.67 -17.33 -19.12
CA THR A 22 7.56 -18.74 -19.51
C THR A 22 7.13 -19.60 -18.32
N LEU A 23 7.59 -19.25 -17.11
CA LEU A 23 7.28 -19.94 -15.85
C LEU A 23 6.78 -18.94 -14.80
N GLU A 24 5.69 -19.29 -14.10
CA GLU A 24 5.17 -18.52 -12.96
C GLU A 24 6.24 -18.29 -11.88
N LYS A 25 7.09 -19.31 -11.65
CA LYS A 25 8.20 -19.22 -10.70
C LYS A 25 9.22 -18.13 -11.04
N GLU A 26 9.43 -17.85 -12.33
CA GLU A 26 10.31 -16.75 -12.77
C GLU A 26 9.77 -15.40 -12.30
N LEU A 27 8.47 -15.16 -12.51
CA LEU A 27 7.79 -13.94 -12.07
C LEU A 27 7.82 -13.80 -10.55
N GLN A 28 7.47 -14.86 -9.83
CA GLN A 28 7.51 -14.89 -8.37
C GLN A 28 8.92 -14.54 -7.87
N THR A 29 9.98 -15.19 -8.38
CA THR A 29 11.35 -14.90 -7.94
C THR A 29 11.79 -13.47 -8.25
N VAL A 30 11.44 -12.93 -9.42
CA VAL A 30 11.72 -11.52 -9.76
C VAL A 30 11.03 -10.57 -8.79
N ILE A 31 9.77 -10.85 -8.45
CA ILE A 31 9.00 -10.02 -7.52
C ILE A 31 9.54 -10.18 -6.09
N GLU A 32 9.75 -11.38 -5.57
CA GLU A 32 10.28 -11.61 -4.21
C GLU A 32 11.61 -10.90 -3.97
N ASN A 33 12.53 -10.93 -4.95
CA ASN A 33 13.84 -10.26 -4.85
C ASN A 33 13.74 -8.73 -4.88
N ASN A 34 12.66 -8.16 -5.41
CA ASN A 34 12.50 -6.72 -5.62
C ASN A 34 11.18 -6.19 -5.05
N MET A 35 10.59 -6.93 -4.11
CA MET A 35 9.20 -6.75 -3.68
C MET A 35 8.97 -5.37 -3.06
N ASN A 36 9.99 -4.84 -2.39
CA ASN A 36 9.96 -3.51 -1.83
C ASN A 36 9.95 -2.42 -2.92
N ILE A 37 10.76 -2.57 -3.96
CA ILE A 37 10.83 -1.61 -5.07
C ILE A 37 9.51 -1.61 -5.85
N PHE A 38 8.98 -2.80 -6.17
CA PHE A 38 7.78 -2.91 -6.98
C PHE A 38 6.50 -2.56 -6.22
N PHE A 39 6.39 -2.94 -4.95
CA PHE A 39 5.12 -2.91 -4.23
C PHE A 39 5.17 -2.22 -2.86
N GLY A 40 6.32 -1.69 -2.44
CA GLY A 40 6.48 -1.17 -1.07
C GLY A 40 6.36 -2.26 -0.01
N VAL A 41 6.55 -3.53 -0.37
CA VAL A 41 6.38 -4.67 0.55
C VAL A 41 7.74 -5.26 0.92
N THR A 42 7.97 -5.41 2.23
CA THR A 42 9.10 -6.16 2.76
C THR A 42 8.76 -7.65 2.68
N PHE A 43 9.52 -8.39 1.88
CA PHE A 43 9.36 -9.84 1.73
C PHE A 43 9.74 -10.58 3.02
N LEU A 44 8.90 -11.55 3.44
CA LEU A 44 9.11 -12.34 4.65
C LEU A 44 9.38 -13.82 4.34
N ALA A 45 8.55 -14.44 3.49
CA ALA A 45 8.71 -15.84 3.12
C ALA A 45 8.10 -16.18 1.75
N SER A 46 8.70 -17.17 1.10
CA SER A 46 8.20 -17.83 -0.11
C SER A 46 7.53 -19.15 0.28
N GLU A 47 6.51 -19.58 -0.46
CA GLU A 47 5.81 -20.86 -0.29
C GLU A 47 5.36 -21.10 1.17
N TYR A 48 4.80 -20.06 1.80
CA TYR A 48 4.43 -20.10 3.22
C TYR A 48 3.26 -21.07 3.44
N ARG A 49 3.51 -22.12 4.22
CA ARG A 49 2.54 -23.20 4.46
C ARG A 49 1.56 -22.84 5.56
N THR A 50 0.28 -23.02 5.30
CA THR A 50 -0.79 -22.86 6.28
C THR A 50 -1.05 -24.17 7.03
N THR A 51 -1.65 -24.07 8.21
CA THR A 51 -1.94 -25.24 9.07
C THR A 51 -3.01 -26.18 8.50
N ASP A 52 -3.84 -25.70 7.58
CA ASP A 52 -4.88 -26.46 6.87
C ASP A 52 -4.39 -27.09 5.56
N GLY A 53 -3.08 -27.06 5.29
CA GLY A 53 -2.46 -27.70 4.13
C GLY A 53 -2.38 -26.84 2.88
N GLY A 54 -2.83 -25.57 2.95
CA GLY A 54 -2.60 -24.56 1.92
C GLY A 54 -1.15 -24.06 1.88
N ARG A 55 -0.85 -23.24 0.86
CA ARG A 55 0.49 -22.71 0.60
C ARG A 55 0.39 -21.39 -0.16
N MET A 56 0.68 -20.30 0.53
CA MET A 56 0.75 -18.97 -0.07
C MET A 56 2.03 -18.85 -0.91
N ASP A 57 1.96 -18.26 -2.10
CA ASP A 57 3.14 -18.16 -2.96
C ASP A 57 4.21 -17.25 -2.33
N SER A 58 3.81 -16.05 -1.89
CA SER A 58 4.67 -15.19 -1.08
C SER A 58 3.88 -14.45 0.00
N ILE A 59 4.56 -14.13 1.10
CA ILE A 59 4.00 -13.32 2.18
C ILE A 59 4.99 -12.23 2.60
N GLY A 60 4.46 -11.04 2.90
CA GLY A 60 5.24 -9.86 3.25
C GLY A 60 4.48 -8.91 4.19
N ILE A 61 5.10 -7.76 4.45
CA ILE A 61 4.52 -6.66 5.24
C ILE A 61 4.77 -5.33 4.51
N ASP A 62 3.74 -4.50 4.34
CA ASP A 62 3.83 -3.24 3.58
C ASP A 62 4.38 -2.06 4.40
N GLU A 63 4.53 -0.92 3.71
CA GLU A 63 4.93 0.38 4.26
C GLU A 63 4.02 0.88 5.41
N ASN A 64 2.80 0.36 5.51
CA ASN A 64 1.83 0.69 6.56
C ASN A 64 1.82 -0.33 7.71
N HIS A 65 2.71 -1.31 7.67
CA HIS A 65 2.78 -2.46 8.59
C HIS A 65 1.60 -3.43 8.46
N CYS A 66 0.87 -3.39 7.35
CA CYS A 66 -0.17 -4.36 7.05
C CYS A 66 0.42 -5.64 6.46
N PRO A 67 -0.07 -6.82 6.88
CA PRO A 67 0.26 -8.08 6.21
C PRO A 67 -0.15 -8.07 4.74
N VAL A 68 0.70 -8.63 3.87
CA VAL A 68 0.41 -8.76 2.43
C VAL A 68 0.66 -10.19 1.96
N ILE A 69 -0.34 -10.77 1.31
CA ILE A 69 -0.25 -12.06 0.62
C ILE A 69 -0.12 -11.80 -0.88
N PHE A 70 0.79 -12.48 -1.54
CA PHE A 70 0.91 -12.49 -3.00
C PHE A 70 0.55 -13.86 -3.56
N GLU A 71 -0.26 -13.86 -4.61
CA GLU A 71 -0.60 -15.04 -5.40
C GLU A 71 -0.34 -14.75 -6.87
N TYR A 72 0.41 -15.62 -7.55
CA TYR A 72 0.82 -15.39 -8.93
C TYR A 72 0.06 -16.34 -9.86
N LYS A 73 -0.26 -15.86 -11.06
CA LYS A 73 -0.80 -16.69 -12.14
C LYS A 73 -0.21 -16.35 -13.48
N ARG A 74 0.08 -17.39 -14.27
CA ARG A 74 0.43 -17.20 -15.67
C ARG A 74 -0.78 -16.80 -16.55
N SER A 75 -1.97 -17.36 -16.29
CA SER A 75 -3.13 -17.20 -17.16
C SER A 75 -4.41 -16.78 -16.44
N VAL A 76 -5.31 -16.16 -17.20
CA VAL A 76 -6.62 -15.62 -16.76
C VAL A 76 -7.59 -16.69 -16.23
N LYS A 77 -7.37 -17.97 -16.57
CA LYS A 77 -8.36 -19.04 -16.31
C LYS A 77 -8.33 -19.60 -14.89
N GLU A 78 -7.38 -19.16 -14.07
CA GLU A 78 -7.16 -19.70 -12.73
C GLU A 78 -7.73 -18.77 -11.66
N ASN A 79 -8.46 -19.35 -10.70
CA ASN A 79 -9.21 -18.61 -9.69
C ASN A 79 -8.31 -18.09 -8.54
N VAL A 80 -7.38 -17.21 -8.90
CA VAL A 80 -6.38 -16.62 -7.98
C VAL A 80 -7.02 -15.84 -6.85
N ILE A 81 -8.15 -15.19 -7.12
CA ILE A 81 -8.87 -14.38 -6.13
C ILE A 81 -9.39 -15.27 -4.99
N ASN A 82 -10.03 -16.39 -5.31
CA ASN A 82 -10.56 -17.27 -4.27
C ASN A 82 -9.44 -17.92 -3.44
N GLN A 83 -8.30 -18.26 -4.07
CA GLN A 83 -7.13 -18.77 -3.35
C GLN A 83 -6.58 -17.72 -2.37
N GLY A 84 -6.37 -16.49 -2.83
CA GLY A 84 -5.93 -15.38 -1.99
C GLY A 84 -6.91 -15.06 -0.86
N LEU A 85 -8.22 -15.16 -1.10
CA LEU A 85 -9.25 -14.98 -0.06
C LEU A 85 -9.22 -16.07 1.02
N LEU A 86 -9.02 -17.33 0.64
CA LEU A 86 -8.86 -18.42 1.61
C LEU A 86 -7.65 -18.15 2.51
N TYR A 87 -6.54 -17.70 1.92
CA TYR A 87 -5.33 -17.36 2.67
C TYR A 87 -5.48 -16.12 3.54
N LEU A 88 -6.23 -15.11 3.09
CA LEU A 88 -6.55 -13.95 3.91
C LEU A 88 -7.37 -14.33 5.14
N ASN A 89 -8.38 -15.18 4.98
CA ASN A 89 -9.16 -15.69 6.11
C ASN A 89 -8.27 -16.47 7.09
N TRP A 90 -7.45 -17.38 6.57
CA TRP A 90 -6.50 -18.13 7.39
C TRP A 90 -5.57 -17.20 8.17
N LEU A 91 -5.02 -16.18 7.51
CA LEU A 91 -4.10 -15.20 8.10
C LEU A 91 -4.76 -14.41 9.25
N LEU A 92 -6.03 -14.02 9.07
CA LEU A 92 -6.80 -13.32 10.10
C LEU A 92 -7.13 -14.21 11.30
N ASP A 93 -7.32 -15.51 11.08
CA ASP A 93 -7.55 -16.49 12.15
C ASP A 93 -6.23 -16.92 12.84
N HIS A 94 -5.08 -16.70 12.20
CA HIS A 94 -3.76 -17.15 12.65
C HIS A 94 -2.76 -16.00 12.78
N LYS A 95 -3.20 -14.84 13.32
CA LYS A 95 -2.37 -13.64 13.52
C LYS A 95 -1.05 -13.91 14.23
N ASP A 96 -1.05 -14.81 15.22
CA ASP A 96 0.15 -15.21 15.97
C ASP A 96 1.22 -15.84 15.06
N SER A 97 0.81 -16.63 14.07
CA SER A 97 1.75 -17.28 13.14
C SER A 97 2.48 -16.24 12.28
N PHE A 98 1.76 -15.23 11.81
CA PHE A 98 2.36 -14.11 11.09
C PHE A 98 3.23 -13.24 12.01
N LYS A 99 2.79 -12.99 13.24
CA LYS A 99 3.57 -12.24 14.23
C LYS A 99 4.90 -12.91 14.52
N VAL A 100 4.92 -14.24 14.71
CA VAL A 100 6.16 -15.01 14.87
C VAL A 100 7.06 -14.85 13.64
N LEU A 101 6.51 -14.97 12.43
CA LEU A 101 7.28 -14.76 11.20
C LEU A 101 7.92 -13.35 11.14
N VAL A 102 7.18 -12.32 11.51
CA VAL A 102 7.71 -10.94 11.58
C VAL A 102 8.78 -10.81 12.64
N ILE A 103 8.63 -11.44 13.81
CA ILE A 103 9.67 -11.44 14.86
C ILE A 103 10.96 -12.09 14.34
N GLU A 104 10.84 -13.24 13.69
CA GLU A 104 12.00 -13.99 13.17
C GLU A 104 12.74 -13.21 12.09
N LYS A 105 12.03 -12.44 11.25
CA LYS A 105 12.61 -11.73 10.11
C LYS A 105 13.04 -10.29 10.41
N LEU A 106 12.24 -9.57 11.20
CA LEU A 106 12.35 -8.12 11.41
C LEU A 106 12.43 -7.72 12.89
N GLY A 107 12.24 -8.66 13.81
CA GLY A 107 12.35 -8.45 15.26
C GLY A 107 11.06 -7.95 15.94
N LEU A 108 11.10 -7.91 17.27
CA LEU A 108 9.95 -7.59 18.13
C LEU A 108 9.35 -6.20 17.88
N LYS A 109 10.18 -5.21 17.52
CA LYS A 109 9.70 -3.83 17.28
C LYS A 109 8.74 -3.80 16.09
N ALA A 110 9.11 -4.44 14.98
CA ALA A 110 8.24 -4.55 13.80
C ALA A 110 6.96 -5.32 14.12
N ALA A 111 7.08 -6.42 14.87
CA ALA A 111 5.94 -7.25 15.25
C ALA A 111 4.90 -6.55 16.13
N ASN A 112 5.31 -5.58 16.95
CA ASN A 112 4.41 -4.76 17.76
C ASN A 112 3.68 -3.67 16.97
N ASN A 113 4.18 -3.36 15.77
CA ASN A 113 3.60 -2.33 14.89
C ASN A 113 2.67 -2.90 13.82
N ILE A 114 2.49 -4.23 13.75
CA ILE A 114 1.63 -4.86 12.75
C ILE A 114 0.23 -4.25 12.83
N ASP A 115 -0.25 -3.74 11.70
CA ASP A 115 -1.58 -3.17 11.54
C ASP A 115 -2.49 -4.16 10.82
N TRP A 116 -3.50 -4.65 11.55
CA TRP A 116 -4.48 -5.62 11.05
C TRP A 116 -5.73 -4.98 10.42
N SER A 117 -5.78 -3.65 10.32
CA SER A 117 -6.94 -2.94 9.78
C SER A 117 -7.10 -3.13 8.27
N MET A 118 -6.00 -3.25 7.53
CA MET A 118 -6.00 -3.32 6.05
C MET A 118 -5.10 -4.42 5.46
N PRO A 119 -5.14 -5.68 5.94
CA PRO A 119 -4.38 -6.77 5.32
C PRO A 119 -4.76 -6.91 3.85
N ARG A 120 -3.76 -7.11 2.98
CA ARG A 120 -3.90 -7.01 1.52
C ARG A 120 -3.64 -8.35 0.86
N VAL A 121 -4.42 -8.67 -0.16
CA VAL A 121 -4.11 -9.74 -1.11
C VAL A 121 -3.71 -9.09 -2.45
N VAL A 122 -2.55 -9.43 -2.98
CA VAL A 122 -2.08 -9.00 -4.29
C VAL A 122 -2.10 -10.19 -5.23
N CYS A 123 -3.05 -10.22 -6.16
CA CYS A 123 -3.12 -11.21 -7.21
C CYS A 123 -2.37 -10.68 -8.43
N VAL A 124 -1.32 -11.36 -8.86
CA VAL A 124 -0.49 -10.93 -10.00
C VAL A 124 -0.72 -11.89 -11.17
N ALA A 125 -1.28 -11.41 -12.28
CA ALA A 125 -1.59 -12.26 -13.43
C ALA A 125 -1.33 -11.59 -14.79
N GLY A 126 -1.23 -12.38 -15.86
CA GLY A 126 -1.02 -11.84 -17.20
C GLY A 126 -2.22 -11.03 -17.72
N ASP A 127 -3.44 -11.35 -17.27
CA ASP A 127 -4.65 -10.58 -17.51
C ASP A 127 -5.77 -11.02 -16.53
N PHE A 128 -6.83 -10.21 -16.43
CA PHE A 128 -8.03 -10.46 -15.62
C PHE A 128 -9.29 -10.26 -16.46
N THR A 129 -10.37 -10.95 -16.10
CA THR A 129 -11.67 -10.73 -16.73
C THR A 129 -12.43 -9.59 -16.05
N LYS A 130 -13.39 -8.99 -16.76
CA LYS A 130 -14.32 -8.02 -16.17
C LYS A 130 -15.15 -8.61 -15.01
N TYR A 131 -15.32 -9.93 -14.97
CA TYR A 131 -16.01 -10.61 -13.88
C TYR A 131 -15.16 -10.62 -12.61
N ASP A 132 -13.85 -10.79 -12.75
CA ASP A 132 -12.89 -10.74 -11.63
C ASP A 132 -12.91 -9.35 -10.98
N GLU A 133 -12.81 -8.29 -11.79
CA GLU A 133 -12.90 -6.90 -11.31
C GLU A 133 -14.24 -6.62 -10.62
N SER A 134 -15.34 -7.10 -11.18
CA SER A 134 -16.69 -6.89 -10.62
C SER A 134 -16.91 -7.68 -9.33
N ALA A 135 -16.33 -8.87 -9.20
CA ALA A 135 -16.46 -9.72 -8.03
C ALA A 135 -15.80 -9.08 -6.80
N ILE A 136 -14.62 -8.49 -6.97
CA ILE A 136 -13.89 -7.83 -5.87
C ILE A 136 -14.69 -6.70 -5.24
N LYS A 137 -15.41 -5.92 -6.07
CA LYS A 137 -16.27 -4.82 -5.57
C LYS A 137 -17.36 -5.30 -4.60
N GLN A 138 -17.73 -6.59 -4.64
CA GLN A 138 -18.73 -7.18 -3.74
C GLN A 138 -18.11 -7.86 -2.50
N MET A 139 -16.81 -8.12 -2.51
CA MET A 139 -16.14 -8.93 -1.47
C MET A 139 -15.78 -8.14 -0.22
N ASN A 140 -15.75 -6.80 -0.28
CA ASN A 140 -15.36 -5.91 0.83
C ASN A 140 -14.04 -6.34 1.51
N ARG A 141 -13.04 -6.73 0.69
CA ARG A 141 -11.68 -7.10 1.10
C ARG A 141 -10.66 -6.33 0.27
N ASN A 142 -9.53 -5.99 0.87
CA ASN A 142 -8.43 -5.26 0.22
C ASN A 142 -7.68 -6.19 -0.74
N ILE A 143 -8.12 -6.23 -2.01
CA ILE A 143 -7.58 -7.13 -3.04
C ILE A 143 -7.10 -6.30 -4.23
N SER A 144 -5.81 -6.35 -4.52
CA SER A 144 -5.24 -5.71 -5.70
C SER A 144 -5.01 -6.73 -6.80
N LEU A 145 -5.57 -6.46 -7.96
CA LEU A 145 -5.32 -7.18 -9.19
C LEU A 145 -4.23 -6.45 -9.96
N ILE A 146 -3.07 -7.07 -10.09
CA ILE A 146 -1.91 -6.52 -10.79
C ILE A 146 -1.72 -7.30 -12.08
N ARG A 147 -2.04 -6.67 -13.21
CA ARG A 147 -1.71 -7.19 -14.53
C ARG A 147 -0.22 -6.97 -14.78
N TYR A 148 0.49 -8.00 -15.22
CA TYR A 148 1.88 -7.85 -15.67
C TYR A 148 2.02 -8.07 -17.18
N LYS A 149 2.98 -7.36 -17.79
CA LYS A 149 3.44 -7.62 -19.17
C LYS A 149 4.96 -7.60 -19.20
N LYS A 150 5.57 -8.61 -19.82
CA LYS A 150 7.01 -8.66 -20.08
C LYS A 150 7.27 -8.19 -21.51
N PHE A 151 8.26 -7.32 -21.70
CA PHE A 151 8.67 -6.80 -23.01
C PHE A 151 10.14 -7.17 -23.23
N GLY A 152 10.41 -8.04 -24.20
CA GLY A 152 11.76 -8.59 -24.35
C GLY A 152 12.19 -9.44 -23.15
N GLU A 153 13.46 -9.32 -22.73
CA GLU A 153 14.04 -10.16 -21.66
C GLU A 153 14.06 -9.46 -20.30
N ASP A 154 14.12 -8.14 -20.28
CA ASP A 154 14.55 -7.31 -19.14
C ASP A 154 13.53 -6.25 -18.70
N LEU A 155 12.44 -6.07 -19.44
CA LEU A 155 11.43 -5.07 -19.11
C LEU A 155 10.15 -5.73 -18.59
N LEU A 156 9.69 -5.27 -17.43
CA LEU A 156 8.47 -5.74 -16.78
C LEU A 156 7.60 -4.54 -16.43
N MET A 157 6.34 -4.60 -16.86
CA MET A 157 5.33 -3.59 -16.57
C MET A 157 4.29 -4.19 -15.63
N PHE A 158 3.86 -3.41 -14.64
CA PHE A 158 2.75 -3.71 -13.75
C PHE A 158 1.65 -2.67 -13.93
N GLU A 159 0.40 -3.11 -13.92
CA GLU A 159 -0.79 -2.27 -14.01
C GLU A 159 -1.79 -2.77 -12.98
N GLN A 160 -2.22 -1.90 -12.05
CA GLN A 160 -3.33 -2.25 -11.16
C GLN A 160 -4.65 -2.05 -11.92
N VAL A 161 -5.46 -3.10 -12.01
CA VAL A 161 -6.68 -3.09 -12.84
C VAL A 161 -7.96 -2.79 -12.06
N ASN A 162 -7.89 -2.68 -10.73
CA ASN A 162 -9.03 -2.37 -9.89
C ASN A 162 -8.72 -1.28 -8.86
N GLU A 163 -9.74 -0.52 -8.51
CA GLU A 163 -9.74 0.33 -7.32
C GLU A 163 -9.92 -0.54 -6.06
N ASN A 164 -9.25 -0.12 -4.97
CA ASN A 164 -9.40 -0.74 -3.65
C ASN A 164 -10.07 0.25 -2.71
N VAL A 165 -11.40 0.24 -2.68
CA VAL A 165 -12.19 1.03 -1.73
C VAL A 165 -12.82 0.07 -0.72
N VAL A 166 -12.16 -0.09 0.43
CA VAL A 166 -12.65 -0.94 1.52
C VAL A 166 -12.50 -0.24 2.85
N SER A 167 -13.41 -0.54 3.79
CA SER A 167 -13.31 -0.06 5.17
C SER A 167 -12.33 -0.89 5.98
N ALA A 168 -11.73 -0.26 7.00
CA ALA A 168 -10.88 -0.93 7.96
C ALA A 168 -11.62 -2.10 8.63
N ILE A 169 -10.92 -3.22 8.80
CA ILE A 169 -11.40 -4.34 9.62
C ILE A 169 -11.36 -3.88 11.09
N PRO A 170 -12.49 -3.95 11.83
CA PRO A 170 -12.49 -3.61 13.25
C PRO A 170 -11.53 -4.51 14.03
N ASP A 171 -10.68 -3.89 14.85
CA ASP A 171 -9.79 -4.60 15.76
C ASP A 171 -10.59 -5.04 17.00
N ASN A 172 -11.12 -6.27 16.96
CA ASN A 172 -11.92 -6.84 18.06
C ASN A 172 -11.07 -7.49 19.17
N GLU A 173 -9.74 -7.32 19.16
CA GLU A 173 -8.93 -7.88 20.24
C GLU A 173 -9.27 -7.22 21.59
N PRO A 174 -9.45 -8.00 22.67
CA PRO A 174 -9.70 -7.46 24.00
C PRO A 174 -8.46 -6.69 24.46
N VAL A 175 -8.49 -5.37 24.27
CA VAL A 175 -7.41 -4.48 24.71
C VAL A 175 -7.31 -4.56 26.23
N SER A 176 -6.19 -5.09 26.73
CA SER A 176 -5.87 -5.05 28.14
C SER A 176 -5.88 -3.60 28.62
N LYS A 177 -6.79 -3.26 29.54
CA LYS A 177 -7.16 -1.90 30.01
C LYS A 177 -6.06 -1.17 30.82
N THR A 178 -4.79 -1.23 30.43
CA THR A 178 -3.69 -0.70 31.26
C THR A 178 -2.86 0.43 30.64
N LYS A 179 -3.21 0.96 29.46
CA LYS A 179 -2.69 2.25 28.96
C LYS A 179 -3.79 3.02 28.24
N ALA A 180 -3.75 4.35 28.30
CA ALA A 180 -4.56 5.20 27.44
C ALA A 180 -4.30 4.76 25.99
N THR A 181 -5.29 4.15 25.36
CA THR A 181 -5.18 3.64 24.00
C THR A 181 -5.09 4.80 23.04
N ASP A 182 -4.13 4.74 22.11
CA ASP A 182 -4.04 5.70 21.03
C ASP A 182 -5.37 5.74 20.26
N LYS A 183 -5.81 6.95 19.91
CA LYS A 183 -7.08 7.16 19.20
C LYS A 183 -6.96 6.69 17.76
N THR A 184 -8.01 6.07 17.25
CA THR A 184 -8.03 5.71 15.82
C THR A 184 -8.03 6.96 14.94
N PHE A 185 -7.65 6.84 13.67
CA PHE A 185 -7.72 7.98 12.76
C PHE A 185 -9.13 8.60 12.69
N ASP A 186 -10.17 7.76 12.63
CA ASP A 186 -11.57 8.22 12.64
C ASP A 186 -11.93 8.99 13.92
N GLU A 187 -11.40 8.56 15.07
CA GLU A 187 -11.58 9.29 16.33
C GLU A 187 -10.76 10.58 16.36
N GLN A 188 -9.56 10.58 15.78
CA GLN A 188 -8.72 11.76 15.69
C GLN A 188 -9.42 12.85 14.87
N ILE A 189 -9.90 12.53 13.66
CA ILE A 189 -10.56 13.50 12.79
C ILE A 189 -11.89 13.98 13.37
N ARG A 190 -12.68 13.10 14.01
CA ARG A 190 -13.93 13.47 14.69
C ARG A 190 -13.70 14.43 15.86
N ASN A 191 -12.57 14.30 16.55
CA ASN A 191 -12.19 15.16 17.68
C ASN A 191 -11.43 16.43 17.25
N ALA A 192 -11.13 16.59 15.97
CA ALA A 192 -10.44 17.76 15.46
C ALA A 192 -11.37 18.99 15.38
N ASP A 193 -10.78 20.17 15.53
CA ASP A 193 -11.51 21.43 15.36
C ASP A 193 -12.10 21.51 13.93
N GLU A 194 -13.21 22.23 13.77
CA GLU A 194 -13.96 22.26 12.50
C GLU A 194 -13.10 22.69 11.31
N ASN A 195 -12.24 23.68 11.50
CA ASN A 195 -11.31 24.13 10.48
C ASN A 195 -10.32 23.03 10.04
N ILE A 196 -9.92 22.13 10.94
CA ILE A 196 -9.02 21.02 10.64
C ILE A 196 -9.74 19.91 9.87
N ARG A 197 -11.02 19.65 10.19
CA ARG A 197 -11.86 18.72 9.43
C ARG A 197 -12.05 19.21 7.99
N VAL A 198 -12.37 20.49 7.82
CA VAL A 198 -12.45 21.12 6.48
C VAL A 198 -11.11 21.08 5.75
N LEU A 199 -10.00 21.31 6.47
CA LEU A 199 -8.66 21.23 5.88
C LEU A 199 -8.33 19.81 5.39
N TYR A 200 -8.76 18.78 6.14
CA TYR A 200 -8.60 17.39 5.74
C TYR A 200 -9.42 17.04 4.51
N GLU A 201 -10.68 17.47 4.45
CA GLU A 201 -11.53 17.26 3.28
C GLU A 201 -10.93 17.91 2.02
N ASN A 202 -10.42 19.14 2.13
CA ASN A 202 -9.74 19.82 1.02
C ASN A 202 -8.46 19.11 0.60
N LEU A 203 -7.66 18.62 1.56
CA LEU A 203 -6.45 17.86 1.31
C LEU A 203 -6.76 16.52 0.62
N SER A 204 -7.71 15.76 1.14
CA SER A 204 -8.15 14.48 0.56
C SER A 204 -8.64 14.66 -0.87
N ASN A 205 -9.55 15.61 -1.10
CA ASN A 205 -10.06 15.91 -2.44
C ASN A 205 -8.95 16.31 -3.42
N TYR A 206 -7.96 17.08 -2.96
CA TYR A 206 -6.82 17.45 -3.79
C TYR A 206 -5.97 16.24 -4.16
N ILE A 207 -5.55 15.45 -3.17
CA ILE A 207 -4.71 14.27 -3.41
C ILE A 207 -5.42 13.28 -4.34
N LEU A 208 -6.71 13.03 -4.10
CA LEU A 208 -7.53 12.15 -4.95
C LEU A 208 -7.75 12.70 -6.36
N SER A 209 -7.58 14.00 -6.58
CA SER A 209 -7.67 14.62 -7.92
C SER A 209 -6.38 14.53 -8.74
N LEU A 210 -5.26 14.10 -8.14
CA LEU A 210 -3.96 14.01 -8.83
C LEU A 210 -3.92 12.86 -9.86
N GLY A 211 -4.72 11.81 -9.67
CA GLY A 211 -4.82 10.70 -10.62
C GLY A 211 -5.91 9.71 -10.26
N ASP A 212 -6.35 8.92 -11.25
CA ASP A 212 -7.40 7.90 -11.05
C ASP A 212 -6.88 6.64 -10.31
N ASP A 213 -5.56 6.51 -10.15
CA ASP A 213 -4.88 5.35 -9.57
C ASP A 213 -4.54 5.52 -8.08
N ILE A 214 -4.91 6.65 -7.46
CA ILE A 214 -4.73 6.91 -6.04
C ILE A 214 -5.98 6.60 -5.24
N SER A 215 -5.79 6.06 -4.04
CA SER A 215 -6.86 5.67 -3.13
C SER A 215 -6.53 6.07 -1.70
N GLU A 216 -7.57 6.33 -0.91
CA GLU A 216 -7.48 6.63 0.51
C GLU A 216 -7.85 5.39 1.33
N SER A 217 -7.07 5.10 2.36
CA SER A 217 -7.33 4.02 3.32
C SER A 217 -7.15 4.54 4.74
N HIS A 218 -8.19 4.43 5.56
CA HIS A 218 -8.09 4.71 7.00
C HIS A 218 -7.49 3.49 7.70
N LEU A 219 -6.24 3.62 8.16
CA LEU A 219 -5.57 2.61 8.97
C LEU A 219 -5.87 2.84 10.45
N LYS A 220 -5.24 2.05 11.33
CA LYS A 220 -5.52 2.15 12.76
C LYS A 220 -5.28 3.56 13.28
N LEU A 221 -4.15 4.18 12.94
CA LEU A 221 -3.70 5.44 13.56
C LEU A 221 -3.62 6.64 12.60
N TYR A 222 -3.71 6.42 11.29
CA TYR A 222 -3.56 7.45 10.27
C TYR A 222 -4.35 7.09 9.01
N ALA A 223 -4.61 8.06 8.13
CA ALA A 223 -5.04 7.79 6.76
C ALA A 223 -3.81 7.67 5.85
N ALA A 224 -3.87 6.78 4.87
CA ALA A 224 -2.86 6.63 3.84
C ALA A 224 -3.49 6.87 2.46
N PHE A 225 -2.89 7.78 1.71
CA PHE A 225 -3.14 7.99 0.29
C PHE A 225 -2.06 7.23 -0.48
N LYS A 226 -2.48 6.27 -1.30
CA LYS A 226 -1.57 5.34 -1.98
C LYS A 226 -2.00 5.03 -3.40
N LYS A 227 -0.99 4.82 -4.24
CA LYS A 227 -1.13 4.10 -5.51
C LYS A 227 -0.81 2.63 -5.25
N ILE A 228 0.24 2.11 -5.89
CA ILE A 228 0.87 0.85 -5.47
C ILE A 228 1.58 1.04 -4.13
N ARG A 229 2.28 2.17 -3.97
CA ARG A 229 3.02 2.60 -2.78
C ARG A 229 2.36 3.82 -2.14
N ASN A 230 2.75 4.11 -0.89
CA ASN A 230 2.27 5.31 -0.21
C ASN A 230 2.74 6.58 -0.91
N VAL A 231 1.86 7.57 -0.99
CA VAL A 231 2.13 8.92 -1.51
C VAL A 231 2.11 9.94 -0.37
N VAL A 232 1.07 9.90 0.47
CA VAL A 232 0.94 10.77 1.66
C VAL A 232 0.30 9.95 2.77
N THR A 233 0.79 10.07 4.01
CA THR A 233 0.03 9.62 5.18
C THR A 233 -0.33 10.79 6.08
N VAL A 234 -1.51 10.74 6.72
CA VAL A 234 -2.08 11.84 7.47
C VAL A 234 -2.50 11.40 8.87
N VAL A 235 -2.01 12.12 9.88
CA VAL A 235 -2.48 12.04 11.27
C VAL A 235 -3.27 13.31 11.58
N ALA A 236 -4.42 13.17 12.22
CA ALA A 236 -5.22 14.31 12.66
C ALA A 236 -4.95 14.62 14.13
N GLN A 237 -4.71 15.90 14.44
CA GLN A 237 -4.68 16.41 15.79
C GLN A 237 -5.73 17.50 15.95
N LYS A 238 -6.02 17.89 17.20
CA LYS A 238 -7.08 18.86 17.48
C LYS A 238 -6.99 20.15 16.66
N LYS A 239 -5.76 20.66 16.47
CA LYS A 239 -5.48 21.97 15.84
C LYS A 239 -4.60 21.90 14.60
N LYS A 240 -4.26 20.70 14.11
CA LYS A 240 -3.39 20.53 12.95
C LYS A 240 -3.54 19.17 12.30
N LEU A 241 -3.20 19.09 11.02
CA LEU A 241 -2.85 17.83 10.35
C LEU A 241 -1.34 17.68 10.35
N ILE A 242 -0.89 16.43 10.47
CA ILE A 242 0.50 16.04 10.27
C ILE A 242 0.53 15.16 9.03
N LEU A 243 1.30 15.55 8.03
CA LEU A 243 1.50 14.78 6.81
C LEU A 243 2.90 14.16 6.87
N ASN A 244 3.05 12.92 6.42
CA ASN A 244 4.34 12.32 6.14
C ASN A 244 4.41 11.95 4.66
N LEU A 245 5.53 12.29 4.03
CA LEU A 245 5.79 12.12 2.60
C LEU A 245 7.03 11.24 2.42
N PRO A 246 6.96 10.17 1.59
CA PRO A 246 8.10 9.32 1.26
C PRO A 246 8.99 9.98 0.21
N LEU A 247 9.56 11.12 0.59
CA LEU A 247 10.53 11.89 -0.21
C LEU A 247 11.93 11.75 0.40
N ASP A 248 12.95 11.83 -0.46
CA ASP A 248 14.33 11.93 -0.02
C ASP A 248 14.56 13.27 0.69
N VAL A 249 14.85 13.21 1.99
CA VAL A 249 15.10 14.36 2.86
C VAL A 249 16.24 15.26 2.37
N SER A 250 17.21 14.71 1.63
CA SER A 250 18.32 15.48 1.06
C SER A 250 17.88 16.41 -0.08
N THR A 251 16.70 16.17 -0.65
CA THR A 251 16.11 16.95 -1.75
C THR A 251 15.06 17.96 -1.29
N VAL A 252 14.83 18.07 0.02
CA VAL A 252 13.81 18.95 0.61
C VAL A 252 14.46 20.02 1.46
N SER A 253 14.05 21.27 1.23
CA SER A 253 14.42 22.39 2.10
C SER A 253 13.40 22.48 3.24
N PHE A 254 13.88 22.34 4.48
CA PHE A 254 13.05 22.37 5.67
C PHE A 254 12.83 23.79 6.19
N GLU A 255 11.62 24.04 6.70
CA GLU A 255 11.25 25.31 7.30
C GLU A 255 10.69 25.11 8.71
N GLU A 256 11.25 25.87 9.66
CA GLU A 256 10.85 25.80 11.06
C GLU A 256 9.34 26.08 11.23
N GLY A 257 8.66 25.20 11.97
CA GLY A 257 7.22 25.30 12.22
C GLY A 257 6.34 24.70 11.13
N PHE A 258 6.87 24.42 9.92
CA PHE A 258 6.13 23.83 8.81
C PHE A 258 6.61 22.42 8.44
N SER A 259 7.92 22.18 8.34
CA SER A 259 8.46 20.90 7.89
C SER A 259 9.67 20.43 8.69
N ARG A 260 9.84 19.11 8.81
CA ARG A 260 11.00 18.51 9.49
C ARG A 260 11.37 17.13 8.93
N ASP A 261 12.63 16.76 9.09
CA ASP A 261 13.14 15.40 8.89
C ASP A 261 12.80 14.53 10.12
N VAL A 262 12.07 13.43 9.89
CA VAL A 262 11.69 12.45 10.91
C VAL A 262 12.34 11.08 10.73
N THR A 263 13.39 10.95 9.92
CA THR A 263 14.09 9.68 9.65
C THR A 263 14.45 8.91 10.92
N ASN A 264 14.90 9.62 11.96
CA ASN A 264 15.30 9.05 13.25
C ASN A 264 14.30 9.32 14.38
N ILE A 265 13.09 9.77 14.04
CA ILE A 265 12.03 10.16 14.98
C ILE A 265 10.85 9.21 14.78
N GLY A 266 10.41 8.57 15.87
CA GLY A 266 9.19 7.76 15.82
C GLY A 266 7.98 8.61 15.45
N HIS A 267 7.25 8.21 14.42
CA HIS A 267 6.02 8.84 13.95
C HIS A 267 5.05 7.77 13.45
N TRP A 268 3.79 8.14 13.23
CA TRP A 268 2.80 7.29 12.58
C TRP A 268 2.76 7.61 11.09
N GLY A 269 2.53 6.61 10.25
CA GLY A 269 2.55 6.77 8.81
C GLY A 269 3.88 6.40 8.18
N CYS A 270 4.07 6.83 6.94
CA CYS A 270 5.21 6.48 6.11
C CYS A 270 5.86 7.74 5.54
N GLY A 271 7.19 7.73 5.47
CA GLY A 271 7.98 8.79 4.85
C GLY A 271 8.72 9.69 5.84
N ALA A 272 9.89 10.14 5.42
CA ALA A 272 10.83 10.85 6.28
C ALA A 272 10.63 12.37 6.31
N VAL A 273 9.83 12.92 5.39
CA VAL A 273 9.51 14.35 5.34
C VAL A 273 8.16 14.56 6.01
N GLU A 274 8.15 15.23 7.16
CA GLU A 274 6.92 15.54 7.89
C GLU A 274 6.52 17.01 7.69
N LEU A 275 5.23 17.27 7.42
CA LEU A 275 4.66 18.62 7.28
C LEU A 275 3.55 18.87 8.31
N TYR A 276 3.43 20.11 8.77
CA TYR A 276 2.36 20.58 9.65
C TYR A 276 1.42 21.54 8.94
N LEU A 277 0.14 21.19 8.93
CA LEU A 277 -0.90 22.00 8.31
C LEU A 277 -1.90 22.47 9.37
N GLN A 278 -1.96 23.78 9.59
CA GLN A 278 -2.90 24.43 10.52
C GLN A 278 -3.91 25.32 9.80
N SER A 279 -3.59 25.70 8.56
CA SER A 279 -4.33 26.67 7.77
C SER A 279 -4.33 26.32 6.27
N GLY A 280 -5.18 27.01 5.51
CA GLY A 280 -5.15 26.91 4.05
C GLY A 280 -3.83 27.38 3.44
N ALA A 281 -3.12 28.34 4.07
CA ALA A 281 -1.81 28.78 3.59
C ALA A 281 -0.74 27.68 3.71
N ASP A 282 -0.78 26.91 4.81
CA ASP A 282 0.11 25.74 4.97
C ASP A 282 -0.21 24.66 3.92
N PHE A 283 -1.50 24.49 3.61
CA PHE A 283 -1.92 23.55 2.57
C PHE A 283 -1.43 23.96 1.18
N GLU A 284 -1.62 25.22 0.76
CA GLU A 284 -1.09 25.70 -0.53
C GLU A 284 0.42 25.52 -0.63
N LYS A 285 1.14 25.72 0.48
CA LYS A 285 2.58 25.51 0.56
C LYS A 285 2.99 24.03 0.52
N ALA A 286 2.13 23.12 0.98
CA ALA A 286 2.39 21.69 0.97
C ALA A 286 2.21 21.07 -0.43
N LYS A 287 1.36 21.65 -1.29
CA LYS A 287 1.04 21.11 -2.62
C LYS A 287 2.27 20.72 -3.45
N PRO A 288 3.32 21.54 -3.62
CA PRO A 288 4.48 21.16 -4.41
C PRO A 288 5.21 19.91 -3.89
N LEU A 289 5.20 19.67 -2.57
CA LEU A 289 5.80 18.45 -1.99
C LEU A 289 4.85 17.25 -2.12
N ILE A 290 3.54 17.47 -2.05
CA ILE A 290 2.53 16.43 -2.31
C ILE A 290 2.60 15.98 -3.77
N ASP A 291 2.68 16.91 -4.72
CA ASP A 291 2.78 16.64 -6.15
C ASP A 291 4.06 15.84 -6.46
N ARG A 292 5.19 16.23 -5.85
CA ARG A 292 6.42 15.46 -5.93
C ARG A 292 6.28 14.06 -5.36
N ALA A 293 5.66 13.91 -4.19
CA ALA A 293 5.46 12.59 -3.58
C ALA A 293 4.56 11.71 -4.46
N PHE A 294 3.61 12.31 -5.17
CA PHE A 294 2.74 11.64 -6.13
C PHE A 294 3.50 11.21 -7.39
N ASP A 295 4.39 12.04 -7.93
CA ASP A 295 5.15 11.72 -9.14
C ASP A 295 6.29 10.70 -8.89
N GLU A 296 6.87 10.72 -7.69
CA GLU A 296 8.03 9.89 -7.32
C GLU A 296 7.66 8.48 -6.81
N ASN A 297 6.39 8.22 -6.43
CA ASN A 297 5.89 6.94 -5.89
C ASN A 297 4.70 6.40 -6.69
#